data_AF-A0A7C2Z421-F1
#
_entry.id   AF-A0A7C2Z421-F1
#
_cell.length_a   1.000
_cell.length_b   1.000
_cell.length_c   1.000
_cell.angle_alpha   90.00
_cell.angle_beta   90.00
_cell.angle_gamma   90.00
#
_symmetry.space_group_name_H-M   'P 1'
#
loop_
_entity.id
_entity.type
_entity.pdbx_description
1 polymer ?
#
loop_
_entity_poly.entity_id
_entity_poly.type
_entity_poly.pdbx_seq_one_letter_code
_entity_poly.pdbx_strand_id
1 'polypeptide(L)' 'MMDKGYKGVFSKMGEGLLEKFIEDLKRELQERPEDSELLFKLGVAYSRAGKVEEAREVYKKLREIDKGKAKELLDIIYGV' A
#
# COMPACT_ATOMS: atom_id res chain seq x y z
N MET A 1 14.13 9.28 -29.27
CA MET A 1 12.74 9.55 -28.85
C MET A 1 12.31 8.36 -28.01
N MET A 2 12.17 8.53 -26.68
CA MET A 2 11.73 7.44 -25.79
C MET A 2 10.27 7.08 -26.11
N ASP A 3 10.05 5.82 -26.44
CA ASP A 3 8.76 5.30 -26.85
C ASP A 3 7.79 5.28 -25.67
N LYS A 4 6.61 5.85 -25.90
CA LYS A 4 5.52 6.01 -24.94
C LYS A 4 4.96 4.64 -24.57
N GLY A 5 5.05 4.28 -23.29
CA GLY A 5 4.01 3.54 -22.58
C GLY A 5 3.57 2.22 -23.20
N TYR A 6 4.34 1.15 -22.94
CA TYR A 6 3.77 -0.20 -22.82
C TYR A 6 2.88 -0.29 -21.56
N LYS A 7 1.86 0.57 -21.44
CA LYS A 7 0.69 0.30 -20.58
C LYS A 7 -0.23 -0.66 -21.34
N GLY A 8 0.29 -1.83 -21.67
CA GLY A 8 -0.51 -2.91 -22.26
C GLY A 8 -1.59 -3.36 -21.29
N VAL A 9 -2.55 -4.14 -21.78
CA VAL A 9 -3.65 -4.76 -21.00
C VAL A 9 -3.19 -5.34 -19.65
N PHE A 10 -1.92 -5.77 -19.55
CA PHE A 10 -1.24 -6.24 -18.34
C PHE A 10 -1.09 -5.18 -17.21
N SER A 11 -0.91 -3.89 -17.52
CA SER A 11 -0.89 -2.80 -16.50
C SER A 11 -2.24 -2.68 -15.81
N LYS A 12 -3.32 -2.73 -16.60
CA LYS A 12 -4.70 -2.62 -16.10
C LYS A 12 -5.11 -3.85 -15.28
N MET A 13 -4.63 -5.05 -15.64
CA MET A 13 -4.81 -6.25 -14.82
C MET A 13 -4.07 -6.14 -13.48
N GLY A 14 -2.83 -5.63 -13.49
CA GLY A 14 -2.06 -5.37 -12.28
C GLY A 14 -2.73 -4.36 -11.35
N GLU A 15 -3.25 -3.27 -11.91
CA GLU A 15 -4.02 -2.25 -11.19
C GLU A 15 -5.30 -2.85 -10.56
N GLY A 16 -6.07 -3.66 -11.31
CA GLY A 16 -7.29 -4.29 -10.79
C GLY A 16 -7.03 -5.31 -9.67
N LEU A 17 -5.95 -6.09 -9.77
CA LEU A 17 -5.56 -7.01 -8.70
C LEU A 17 -5.10 -6.27 -7.44
N LEU A 18 -4.42 -5.12 -7.62
CA LEU A 18 -3.96 -4.31 -6.51
C LEU A 18 -5.12 -3.64 -5.77
N GLU A 19 -6.10 -3.12 -6.49
CA GLU A 19 -7.32 -2.55 -5.89
C GLU A 19 -8.11 -3.61 -5.12
N LYS A 20 -8.30 -4.79 -5.69
CA LYS A 20 -8.96 -5.90 -4.98
C LYS A 20 -8.20 -6.28 -3.71
N PHE A 21 -6.87 -6.35 -3.77
CA PHE A 21 -6.06 -6.66 -2.60
C PHE A 21 -6.20 -5.60 -1.50
N ILE A 22 -6.27 -4.32 -1.86
CA ILE A 22 -6.56 -3.22 -0.92
C ILE A 22 -7.93 -3.43 -0.25
N GLU A 23 -8.96 -3.79 -1.03
CA GLU A 23 -10.29 -4.05 -0.48
C GLU A 23 -10.32 -5.24 0.47
N ASP A 24 -9.65 -6.34 0.12
CA ASP A 24 -9.55 -7.53 0.97
C ASP A 24 -8.85 -7.19 2.30
N LEU A 25 -7.73 -6.47 2.25
CA LEU A 25 -7.02 -6.02 3.45
C LEU A 25 -7.89 -5.10 4.32
N LYS A 26 -8.63 -4.17 3.72
CA LYS A 26 -9.55 -3.29 4.46
C LYS A 26 -10.64 -4.06 5.19
N ARG A 27 -11.14 -5.14 4.58
CA ARG A 27 -12.12 -6.04 5.21
C ARG A 27 -11.51 -6.80 6.37
N GLU A 28 -10.33 -7.37 6.21
CA GLU A 28 -9.63 -8.06 7.30
C GLU A 28 -9.33 -7.12 8.48
N LEU A 29 -9.00 -5.86 8.18
CA LEU A 29 -8.78 -4.81 9.18
C LEU A 29 -10.06 -4.35 9.89
N GLN A 30 -11.26 -4.67 9.39
CA GLN A 30 -12.48 -4.42 10.18
C GLN A 30 -12.52 -5.34 11.40
N GLU A 31 -12.07 -6.58 11.25
CA GLU A 31 -12.03 -7.57 12.34
C GLU A 31 -10.79 -7.39 13.22
N ARG A 32 -9.68 -6.92 12.65
CA ARG A 32 -8.39 -6.75 13.33
C ARG A 32 -7.78 -5.37 13.06
N PRO A 33 -8.36 -4.29 13.61
CA PRO A 33 -8.02 -2.91 13.24
C PRO A 33 -6.58 -2.49 13.56
N GLU A 34 -5.92 -3.18 14.48
CA GLU A 34 -4.57 -2.89 14.96
C GLU A 34 -3.54 -3.95 14.56
N ASP A 35 -3.91 -4.86 13.65
CA ASP A 35 -2.97 -5.86 13.11
C ASP A 35 -1.89 -5.16 12.28
N SER A 36 -0.69 -5.05 12.86
CA SER A 36 0.42 -4.32 12.25
C SER A 36 0.87 -4.93 10.93
N GLU A 37 0.67 -6.23 10.72
CA GLU A 37 0.99 -6.91 9.45
C GLU A 37 0.00 -6.52 8.36
N LEU A 38 -1.29 -6.52 8.67
CA LEU A 38 -2.34 -6.11 7.72
C LEU A 38 -2.22 -4.61 7.39
N LEU A 39 -1.97 -3.77 8.40
CA LEU A 39 -1.71 -2.35 8.18
C LEU A 39 -0.48 -2.16 7.29
N PHE A 40 0.62 -2.84 7.55
CA PHE A 40 1.82 -2.74 6.71
C PHE A 40 1.55 -3.14 5.25
N LYS A 41 0.89 -4.29 5.02
CA LYS A 41 0.49 -4.73 3.68
C LYS A 41 -0.39 -3.70 2.97
N LEU A 42 -1.32 -3.08 3.71
CA LEU A 42 -2.22 -2.06 3.17
C LEU A 42 -1.43 -0.81 2.74
N GLY A 43 -0.48 -0.37 3.56
CA GLY A 43 0.39 0.77 3.25
C GLY A 43 1.25 0.52 2.01
N VAL A 44 1.85 -0.67 1.91
CA VAL A 44 2.64 -1.08 0.73
C VAL A 44 1.77 -1.14 -0.52
N ALA A 45 0.56 -1.69 -0.42
CA ALA A 45 -0.38 -1.74 -1.53
C ALA A 45 -0.80 -0.35 -2.01
N TYR A 46 -1.10 0.58 -1.08
CA TYR A 46 -1.38 1.97 -1.41
C TYR A 46 -0.18 2.67 -2.08
N SER A 47 1.03 2.48 -1.57
CA SER A 47 2.25 3.04 -2.21
C SER A 47 2.39 2.55 -3.66
N ARG A 48 2.23 1.24 -3.89
CA ARG A 48 2.28 0.64 -5.23
C ARG A 48 1.16 1.11 -6.16
N ALA A 49 0.01 1.48 -5.60
CA ALA A 49 -1.13 2.01 -6.35
C ALA A 49 -0.96 3.51 -6.68
N GLY A 50 0.12 4.16 -6.24
CA GLY A 50 0.30 5.61 -6.35
C GLY A 50 -0.56 6.41 -5.35
N LYS A 51 -1.22 5.73 -4.42
CA LYS A 51 -2.07 6.28 -3.36
C LYS A 51 -1.24 6.69 -2.15
N VAL A 52 -0.32 7.64 -2.38
CA VAL A 52 0.70 8.04 -1.40
C VAL A 52 0.08 8.62 -0.12
N GLU A 53 -1.00 9.39 -0.24
CA GLU A 53 -1.67 9.98 0.91
C GLU A 53 -2.31 8.91 1.80
N GLU A 54 -3.00 7.91 1.23
CA GLU A 54 -3.51 6.79 2.01
C GLU A 54 -2.41 5.95 2.67
N ALA A 55 -1.27 5.76 1.99
CA ALA A 55 -0.11 5.09 2.58
C ALA A 55 0.44 5.86 3.80
N ARG A 56 0.45 7.20 3.75
CA ARG A 56 0.85 8.06 4.88
C ARG A 56 -0.11 7.94 6.06
N GLU A 57 -1.41 7.82 5.82
CA GLU A 57 -2.38 7.58 6.89
C GLU A 57 -2.15 6.23 7.58
N VAL A 58 -1.81 5.19 6.81
CA VAL A 58 -1.41 3.89 7.37
C VAL A 58 -0.13 4.02 8.17
N TYR A 59 0.88 4.74 7.68
CA TYR A 59 2.11 5.01 8.42
C TYR A 59 1.84 5.66 9.78
N LYS A 60 0.96 6.67 9.84
CA LYS A 60 0.58 7.32 11.11
C LYS A 60 0.02 6.32 12.11
N LYS A 61 -0.84 5.39 11.67
CA LYS A 61 -1.37 4.32 12.53
C LYS A 61 -0.29 3.35 12.97
N LEU A 62 0.52 2.87 12.03
CA LEU A 62 1.61 1.94 12.33
C LEU A 62 2.61 2.52 13.31
N ARG A 63 2.91 3.81 13.24
CA ARG A 63 3.89 4.43 14.14
C ARG A 63 3.51 4.30 15.62
N GLU A 64 2.22 4.23 15.92
CA GLU A 64 1.72 4.06 17.29
C GLU A 64 1.70 2.58 17.73
N ILE A 65 1.62 1.63 16.77
CA ILE A 65 1.47 0.19 17.02
C ILE A 65 2.82 -0.54 16.91
N ASP A 66 3.52 -0.34 15.80
CA ASP A 66 4.78 -0.98 15.44
C ASP A 66 5.68 0.02 14.69
N LYS A 67 6.59 0.62 15.44
CA LYS A 67 7.55 1.62 14.94
C LYS A 67 8.52 1.04 13.89
N GLY A 68 8.81 -0.26 13.95
CA GLY A 68 9.69 -0.93 12.99
C GLY A 68 9.05 -1.00 11.62
N LYS A 69 7.83 -1.52 11.57
CA LYS A 69 7.02 -1.55 10.33
C LYS A 69 6.67 -0.16 9.82
N ALA A 70 6.44 0.79 10.72
CA ALA A 70 6.22 2.18 10.32
C ALA A 70 7.43 2.75 9.58
N LYS A 71 8.65 2.52 10.10
CA LYS A 71 9.88 2.96 9.42
C LYS A 71 10.04 2.29 8.06
N GLU A 72 9.87 0.96 7.99
CA GLU A 72 9.95 0.23 6.72
C GLU A 72 8.93 0.74 5.69
N LEU A 73 7.69 1.00 6.12
CA LEU A 73 6.67 1.57 5.25
C LEU A 73 7.04 2.98 4.77
N LEU A 74 7.65 3.79 5.64
CA LEU A 74 8.11 5.13 5.29
C LEU A 74 9.19 5.06 4.20
N ASP A 75 10.13 4.12 4.31
CA ASP A 75 11.19 3.89 3.32
C ASP A 75 10.57 3.50 1.96
N ILE A 76 9.52 2.66 1.98
CA ILE A 76 8.76 2.26 0.78
C ILE A 76 7.96 3.42 0.17
N ILE A 77 7.41 4.33 0.98
CA ILE A 77 6.63 5.48 0.50
C ILE A 77 7.53 6.49 -0.24
N TYR A 78 8.73 6.73 0.27
CA TYR A 78 9.64 7.73 -0.27
C TYR A 78 10.75 7.16 -1.17
N GLY A 79 10.89 5.84 -1.23
CA GLY A 79 11.89 5.16 -2.07
C GLY A 79 13.33 5.44 -1.63
N VAL A 80 13.58 5.46 -0.32
CA VAL A 80 14.91 5.68 0.29
C VAL A 80 15.62 4.40 0.66
#